data_AF-A0A6N7Q5V9-F1
#
_entry.id   AF-A0A6N7Q5V9-F1
#
_cell.length_a   1.000
_cell.length_b   1.000
_cell.length_c   1.000
_cell.angle_alpha   90.00
_cell.angle_beta   90.00
_cell.angle_gamma   90.00
#
_symmetry.space_group_name_H-M   'P 1'
#
loop_
_entity.id
_entity.type
_entity.pdbx_description
1 polymer ?
#
loop_
_entity_poly.entity_id
_entity_poly.type
_entity_poly.pdbx_seq_one_letter_code
_entity_poly.pdbx_strand_id
1 'polypeptide(L)'
;MHGTQAAVDDGTCTLQFAPKAGGVAVSATAGAESACREYCGGNGSFAGDYLKQAATCTPEAMQRTRKAFQASYDRKDYAGAEAALAPLYRDCVAALSFSDAGAIRNDYALTQHKLGDDAGCRQTLAPYQDDAKRSDDAISEGMTPALVDDYLRVIRAARTNLKLCGEGKG
;
A
#
# COMPACT_ATOMS: atom_id res chain seq x y z
N MET A 1 -19.86 -11.00 21.32
CA MET A 1 -20.19 -9.56 21.35
C MET A 1 -20.98 -9.24 20.10
N HIS A 2 -22.24 -8.82 20.25
CA HIS A 2 -23.14 -8.39 19.16
C HIS A 2 -23.32 -6.86 19.14
N GLY A 3 -22.27 -6.12 19.50
CA GLY A 3 -22.31 -4.66 19.47
C GLY A 3 -21.97 -4.17 18.06
N THR A 4 -22.88 -3.50 17.39
CA THR A 4 -22.63 -2.79 16.12
C THR A 4 -22.13 -1.36 16.35
N GLN A 5 -21.90 -0.99 17.61
CA GLN A 5 -21.39 0.33 18.00
C GLN A 5 -20.44 0.20 19.19
N ALA A 6 -19.50 1.16 19.30
CA ALA A 6 -18.62 1.30 20.45
C ALA A 6 -18.39 2.78 20.78
N ALA A 7 -18.39 3.11 22.06
CA ALA A 7 -17.99 4.41 22.57
C ALA A 7 -16.47 4.46 22.77
N VAL A 8 -15.84 5.58 22.43
CA VAL A 8 -14.46 5.90 22.73
C VAL A 8 -14.45 6.87 23.92
N ASP A 9 -13.62 6.55 24.93
CA ASP A 9 -13.41 7.36 26.13
C ASP A 9 -14.71 7.74 26.88
N ASP A 10 -15.03 9.03 27.00
CA ASP A 10 -16.21 9.55 27.70
C ASP A 10 -17.54 9.31 26.95
N GLY A 11 -17.47 8.70 25.77
CA GLY A 11 -18.60 8.34 24.94
C GLY A 11 -19.11 9.44 24.02
N THR A 12 -18.41 10.57 23.91
CA THR A 12 -18.71 11.61 22.92
C THR A 12 -18.37 11.16 21.50
N CYS A 13 -17.28 10.41 21.33
CA CYS A 13 -17.02 9.68 20.09
C CYS A 13 -17.68 8.31 20.13
N THR A 14 -18.66 8.10 19.27
CA THR A 14 -19.33 6.81 19.08
C THR A 14 -19.13 6.33 17.66
N LEU A 15 -18.64 5.09 17.52
CA LEU A 15 -18.35 4.43 16.26
C LEU A 15 -19.44 3.42 15.94
N GLN A 16 -19.74 3.25 14.66
CA GLN A 16 -20.59 2.21 14.10
C GLN A 16 -19.75 1.22 13.29
N PHE A 17 -20.09 -0.05 13.44
CA PHE A 17 -19.45 -1.20 12.81
C PHE A 17 -20.49 -1.93 11.96
N ALA A 18 -20.33 -1.85 10.64
CA ALA A 18 -21.16 -2.57 9.69
C ALA A 18 -20.40 -3.78 9.14
N PRO A 19 -20.87 -5.02 9.34
CA PRO A 19 -20.25 -6.20 8.72
C PRO A 19 -20.18 -6.05 7.20
N LYS A 20 -19.05 -6.45 6.62
CA LYS A 20 -18.87 -6.53 5.16
C LYS A 20 -18.12 -7.81 4.79
N ALA A 21 -18.11 -8.13 3.50
CA ALA A 21 -17.32 -9.26 3.01
C ALA A 21 -15.85 -9.07 3.40
N GLY A 22 -15.31 -10.04 4.15
CA GLY A 22 -13.91 -10.05 4.57
C GLY A 22 -13.53 -9.05 5.67
N GLY A 23 -14.49 -8.36 6.31
CA GLY A 23 -14.15 -7.35 7.31
C GLY A 23 -15.33 -6.57 7.90
N VAL A 24 -15.05 -5.35 8.33
CA VAL A 24 -16.03 -4.42 8.92
C VAL A 24 -15.81 -3.03 8.34
N ALA A 25 -16.88 -2.36 7.92
CA ALA A 25 -16.85 -0.93 7.64
C ALA A 25 -17.08 -0.17 8.95
N VAL A 26 -16.19 0.77 9.26
CA VAL A 26 -16.25 1.60 10.46
C VAL A 26 -16.58 3.03 10.04
N SER A 27 -17.47 3.67 10.78
CA SER A 27 -17.78 5.08 10.66
C SER A 27 -18.08 5.68 12.03
N ALA A 28 -18.05 7.00 12.18
CA ALA A 28 -18.70 7.62 13.33
C ALA A 28 -20.22 7.45 13.20
N THR A 29 -20.93 7.35 14.33
CA THR A 29 -22.39 7.49 14.32
C THR A 29 -22.76 8.94 14.00
N ALA A 30 -23.96 9.15 13.44
CA ALA A 30 -24.43 10.48 13.07
C ALA A 30 -24.34 11.46 14.25
N GLY A 31 -23.65 12.58 14.04
CA GLY A 31 -23.43 13.64 15.04
C GLY A 31 -22.17 13.47 15.90
N ALA A 32 -21.47 12.34 15.83
CA ALA A 32 -20.23 12.08 16.56
C ALA A 32 -18.96 12.32 15.72
N GLU A 33 -19.08 12.78 14.47
CA GLU A 33 -17.98 12.87 13.51
C GLU A 33 -16.85 13.80 13.99
N SER A 34 -17.20 14.98 14.51
CA SER A 34 -16.23 15.95 15.02
C SER A 34 -15.53 15.43 16.27
N ALA A 35 -16.28 14.89 17.23
CA ALA A 35 -15.72 14.32 18.45
C ALA A 35 -14.76 13.16 18.14
N CYS A 36 -15.11 12.28 17.21
CA CYS A 36 -14.24 11.19 16.80
C CYS A 36 -12.96 11.66 16.09
N ARG A 37 -13.01 12.77 15.35
CA ARG A 37 -11.83 13.32 14.66
C ARG A 37 -10.78 13.82 15.65
N GLU A 38 -11.17 14.31 16.83
CA GLU A 38 -10.24 14.82 17.85
C GLU A 38 -9.23 13.75 18.31
N TYR A 39 -9.63 12.47 18.28
CA TYR A 39 -8.77 11.34 18.64
C TYR A 39 -7.84 10.86 17.51
N CYS A 40 -8.00 11.36 16.28
CA CYS A 40 -7.25 10.87 15.12
C CYS A 40 -6.18 11.84 14.60
N GLY A 41 -6.09 13.05 15.19
CA GLY A 41 -5.24 14.12 14.68
C GLY A 41 -5.71 14.67 13.33
N GLY A 42 -4.96 15.63 12.75
CA GLY A 42 -5.41 16.42 11.60
C GLY A 42 -5.64 15.65 10.29
N ASN A 43 -5.01 14.49 10.12
CA ASN A 43 -5.03 13.70 8.89
C ASN A 43 -5.61 12.29 9.08
N GLY A 44 -6.12 11.97 10.28
CA GLY A 44 -6.62 10.64 10.61
C GLY A 44 -8.14 10.58 10.67
N SER A 45 -8.67 9.37 10.57
CA SER A 45 -10.06 9.06 10.87
C SER A 45 -10.18 7.60 11.29
N PHE A 46 -11.16 7.29 12.14
CA PHE A 46 -11.61 5.91 12.34
C PHE A 46 -12.44 5.38 11.18
N ALA A 47 -12.94 6.27 10.31
CA ALA A 47 -13.80 5.87 9.20
C ALA A 47 -12.98 5.14 8.13
N GLY A 48 -13.41 3.95 7.76
CA GLY A 48 -12.74 3.15 6.75
C GLY A 48 -13.15 1.68 6.77
N ASP A 49 -12.57 0.93 5.85
CA ASP A 49 -12.76 -0.51 5.75
C ASP A 49 -11.65 -1.27 6.48
N TYR A 50 -12.03 -2.04 7.48
CA TYR A 50 -11.13 -2.86 8.28
C TYR A 50 -11.25 -4.31 7.83
N LEU A 51 -10.35 -4.71 6.93
CA LEU A 51 -10.32 -6.05 6.35
C LEU A 51 -9.52 -7.01 7.25
N LYS A 52 -9.94 -8.27 7.28
CA LYS A 52 -9.17 -9.33 7.94
C LYS A 52 -7.87 -9.52 7.17
N GLN A 53 -6.75 -9.31 7.85
CA GLN A 53 -5.42 -9.52 7.27
C GLN A 53 -5.26 -11.00 6.88
N ALA A 54 -4.91 -11.24 5.61
CA ALA A 54 -4.55 -12.59 5.18
C ALA A 54 -3.25 -13.02 5.87
N ALA A 55 -3.09 -14.33 6.14
CA ALA A 55 -1.90 -14.85 6.81
C ALA A 55 -0.59 -14.57 6.05
N THR A 56 -0.67 -14.40 4.72
CA THR A 56 0.46 -14.00 3.87
C THR A 56 0.88 -12.53 4.09
N CYS A 57 0.02 -11.71 4.70
CA CYS A 57 0.25 -10.29 4.87
C CYS A 57 0.73 -9.92 6.28
N THR A 58 1.03 -10.89 7.16
CA THR A 58 1.65 -10.56 8.46
C THR A 58 3.07 -10.05 8.25
N PRO A 59 3.60 -9.20 9.15
CA PRO A 59 4.96 -8.68 9.02
C PRO A 59 6.02 -9.77 8.82
N GLU A 60 5.92 -10.89 9.55
CA GLU A 60 6.86 -12.00 9.46
C GLU A 60 6.75 -12.73 8.12
N ALA A 61 5.52 -12.95 7.64
CA ALA A 61 5.28 -13.60 6.36
C ALA A 61 5.77 -12.74 5.18
N MET A 62 5.51 -11.44 5.24
CA MET A 62 6.01 -10.47 4.27
C MET A 62 7.54 -10.43 4.27
N GLN A 63 8.18 -10.36 5.45
CA GLN A 63 9.63 -10.33 5.55
C GLN A 63 10.27 -11.61 4.97
N ARG A 64 9.72 -12.79 5.27
CA ARG A 64 10.20 -14.06 4.68
C ARG A 64 10.07 -14.05 3.17
N THR A 65 8.92 -13.62 2.65
CA THR A 65 8.66 -13.55 1.21
C THR A 65 9.61 -12.58 0.52
N ARG A 66 9.86 -11.40 1.10
CA ARG A 66 10.80 -10.40 0.58
C ARG A 66 12.24 -10.93 0.55
N LYS A 67 12.67 -11.70 1.56
CA LYS A 67 13.98 -12.38 1.54
C LYS A 67 14.07 -13.42 0.43
N ALA A 68 13.02 -14.22 0.24
CA ALA A 68 12.97 -15.23 -0.82
C ALA A 68 12.97 -14.59 -2.22
N PHE A 69 12.23 -13.50 -2.39
CA PHE A 69 12.25 -12.65 -3.58
C PHE A 69 13.67 -12.16 -3.87
N GLN A 70 14.31 -11.49 -2.91
CA GLN A 70 15.65 -10.91 -3.09
C GLN A 70 16.66 -11.99 -3.49
N ALA A 71 16.65 -13.14 -2.80
CA ALA A 71 17.54 -14.24 -3.13
C ALA A 71 17.34 -14.78 -4.56
N SER A 72 16.10 -14.83 -5.05
CA SER A 72 15.80 -15.27 -6.42
C SER A 72 16.20 -14.21 -7.45
N TYR A 73 15.89 -12.95 -7.16
CA TYR A 73 16.21 -11.81 -8.00
C TYR A 73 17.73 -11.62 -8.17
N ASP A 74 18.51 -11.75 -7.09
CA ASP A 74 19.98 -11.63 -7.10
C ASP A 74 20.64 -12.73 -7.94
N ARG A 75 20.04 -13.92 -8.00
CA ARG A 75 20.47 -15.02 -8.89
C ARG A 75 19.94 -14.89 -10.32
N LYS A 76 19.22 -13.81 -10.64
CA LYS A 76 18.51 -13.59 -11.91
C LYS A 76 17.44 -14.64 -12.23
N ASP A 77 16.97 -15.36 -11.21
CA ASP A 77 15.78 -16.20 -11.31
C ASP A 77 14.53 -15.32 -11.19
N TYR A 78 14.24 -14.59 -12.26
CA TYR A 78 13.15 -13.63 -12.28
C TYR A 78 11.78 -14.30 -12.22
N ALA A 79 11.65 -15.53 -12.74
CA ALA A 79 10.42 -16.31 -12.61
C ALA A 79 10.16 -16.70 -11.15
N GLY A 80 11.20 -17.16 -10.44
CA GLY A 80 11.12 -17.44 -9.00
C GLY A 80 10.85 -16.18 -8.18
N ALA A 81 11.46 -15.04 -8.55
CA ALA A 81 11.24 -13.75 -7.92
C ALA A 81 9.78 -13.28 -8.08
N GLU A 82 9.21 -13.40 -9.28
CA GLU A 82 7.82 -13.05 -9.56
C GLU A 82 6.85 -13.95 -8.77
N ALA A 83 7.09 -15.26 -8.79
CA ALA A 83 6.28 -16.24 -8.07
C ALA A 83 6.28 -15.99 -6.55
N ALA A 84 7.41 -15.53 -5.99
CA ALA A 84 7.51 -15.16 -4.58
C ALA A 84 6.65 -13.92 -4.26
N LEU A 85 6.67 -12.88 -5.10
CA LEU A 85 5.95 -11.63 -4.82
C LEU A 85 4.46 -11.65 -5.19
N ALA A 86 4.05 -12.47 -6.16
CA ALA A 86 2.68 -12.46 -6.68
C ALA A 86 1.59 -12.60 -5.59
N PRO A 87 1.73 -13.47 -4.56
CA PRO A 87 0.75 -13.54 -3.47
C PRO A 87 0.66 -12.25 -2.66
N LEU A 88 1.80 -11.61 -2.34
CA LEU A 88 1.80 -10.33 -1.63
C LEU A 88 1.16 -9.23 -2.46
N TYR A 89 1.48 -9.17 -3.75
CA TYR A 89 0.91 -8.18 -4.66
C TYR A 89 -0.62 -8.30 -4.73
N ARG A 90 -1.15 -9.51 -4.91
CA ARG A 90 -2.59 -9.76 -5.03
C ARG A 90 -3.34 -9.59 -3.71
N ASP A 91 -2.81 -10.14 -2.62
CA ASP A 91 -3.60 -10.32 -1.39
C ASP A 91 -3.35 -9.23 -0.35
N CYS A 92 -2.22 -8.53 -0.41
CA CYS A 92 -1.81 -7.61 0.67
C CYS A 92 -1.82 -6.14 0.26
N VAL A 93 -1.40 -5.83 -0.96
CA VAL A 93 -1.10 -4.44 -1.38
C VAL A 93 -2.27 -3.46 -1.18
N ALA A 94 -3.52 -3.92 -1.26
CA ALA A 94 -4.69 -3.06 -1.04
C ALA A 94 -4.87 -2.60 0.42
N ALA A 95 -4.30 -3.32 1.39
CA ALA A 95 -4.45 -3.05 2.82
C ALA A 95 -3.14 -2.55 3.47
N LEU A 96 -2.06 -2.41 2.71
CA LEU A 96 -0.75 -1.98 3.21
C LEU A 96 -0.60 -0.46 3.23
N SER A 97 0.33 0.02 4.05
CA SER A 97 0.79 1.41 4.02
C SER A 97 1.29 1.78 2.62
N PHE A 98 1.23 3.07 2.27
CA PHE A 98 1.73 3.55 0.97
C PHE A 98 3.17 3.08 0.71
N SER A 99 4.04 3.18 1.72
CA SER A 99 5.45 2.78 1.64
C SER A 99 5.62 1.28 1.35
N ASP A 100 4.92 0.41 2.08
CA ASP A 100 5.03 -1.05 1.90
C ASP A 100 4.42 -1.51 0.57
N ALA A 101 3.24 -0.99 0.23
CA ALA A 101 2.60 -1.26 -1.05
C ALA A 101 3.46 -0.73 -2.22
N GLY A 102 4.07 0.43 -2.05
CA GLY A 102 5.04 1.03 -2.97
C GLY A 102 6.25 0.16 -3.21
N ALA A 103 6.86 -0.36 -2.14
CA ALA A 103 8.01 -1.25 -2.24
C ALA A 103 7.66 -2.57 -2.95
N ILE A 104 6.49 -3.15 -2.72
CA ILE A 104 6.06 -4.38 -3.40
C ILE A 104 5.76 -4.13 -4.88
N ARG A 105 5.00 -3.07 -5.20
CA ARG A 105 4.68 -2.71 -6.59
C ARG A 105 5.93 -2.47 -7.43
N ASN A 106 6.91 -1.74 -6.88
CA ASN A 106 8.16 -1.44 -7.59
C ASN A 106 8.98 -2.70 -7.89
N ASP A 107 9.16 -3.58 -6.91
CA ASP A 107 9.90 -4.83 -7.09
C ASP A 107 9.19 -5.77 -8.06
N TYR A 108 7.86 -5.88 -7.93
CA TYR A 108 7.05 -6.74 -8.79
C TYR A 108 7.08 -6.26 -10.25
N ALA A 109 6.87 -4.96 -10.48
CA ALA A 109 6.92 -4.37 -11.81
C ALA A 109 8.30 -4.54 -12.47
N LEU A 110 9.37 -4.25 -11.74
CA LEU A 110 10.73 -4.44 -12.26
C LEU A 110 10.98 -5.91 -12.65
N THR A 111 10.45 -6.86 -11.88
CA THR A 111 10.55 -8.29 -12.19
C THR A 111 9.75 -8.66 -13.45
N GLN A 112 8.53 -8.13 -13.60
CA GLN A 112 7.72 -8.30 -14.82
C GLN A 112 8.47 -7.82 -16.06
N HIS A 113 9.09 -6.63 -15.99
CA HIS A 113 9.96 -6.13 -17.06
C HIS A 113 11.14 -7.07 -17.37
N LYS A 114 11.84 -7.59 -16.34
CA LYS A 114 12.93 -8.57 -16.55
C LYS A 114 12.47 -9.86 -17.22
N LEU A 115 11.20 -10.22 -17.10
CA LEU A 115 10.57 -11.33 -17.81
C LEU A 115 10.09 -10.94 -19.22
N GLY A 116 10.09 -9.66 -19.57
CA GLY A 116 9.59 -9.13 -20.85
C GLY A 116 8.12 -8.74 -20.81
N ASP A 117 7.47 -8.76 -19.64
CA ASP A 117 6.09 -8.30 -19.46
C ASP A 117 6.03 -6.80 -19.11
N ASP A 118 6.33 -5.98 -20.12
CA ASP A 118 6.26 -4.52 -19.99
C ASP A 118 4.82 -4.01 -19.80
N ALA A 119 3.82 -4.74 -20.29
CA ALA A 119 2.42 -4.39 -20.11
C ALA A 119 2.01 -4.55 -18.64
N GLY A 120 2.32 -5.69 -18.02
CA GLY A 120 2.12 -5.94 -16.60
C GLY A 120 2.93 -4.97 -15.74
N CYS A 121 4.19 -4.70 -16.10
CA CYS A 121 5.04 -3.72 -15.42
C CYS A 121 4.35 -2.33 -15.31
N ARG A 122 3.83 -1.82 -16.43
CA ARG A 122 3.10 -0.53 -16.45
C ARG A 122 1.79 -0.57 -15.68
N GLN A 123 1.06 -1.69 -15.75
CA GLN A 123 -0.20 -1.86 -15.02
C GLN A 123 0.04 -1.87 -13.50
N THR A 124 1.07 -2.58 -13.04
CA THR A 124 1.45 -2.65 -11.63
C THR A 124 1.79 -1.28 -11.05
N LEU A 125 2.43 -0.42 -11.84
CA LEU A 125 2.83 0.94 -11.45
C LEU A 125 1.81 2.03 -11.81
N ALA A 126 0.66 1.68 -12.40
CA ALA A 126 -0.36 2.65 -12.80
C ALA A 126 -0.74 3.67 -11.71
N PRO A 127 -0.88 3.29 -10.41
CA PRO A 127 -1.20 4.24 -9.34
C PRO A 127 -0.16 5.35 -9.13
N TYR A 128 1.08 5.19 -9.60
CA TYR A 128 2.18 6.15 -9.38
C TYR A 128 2.52 6.97 -10.62
N GLN A 129 1.83 6.76 -11.75
CA GLN A 129 2.21 7.36 -13.03
C GLN A 129 2.17 8.88 -13.04
N ASP A 130 1.17 9.50 -12.41
CA ASP A 130 1.03 10.96 -12.44
C ASP A 130 2.06 11.64 -11.54
N ASP A 131 2.31 11.11 -10.35
CA ASP A 131 3.37 11.61 -9.48
C ASP A 131 4.76 11.34 -10.04
N ALA A 132 4.97 10.21 -10.72
CA ALA A 132 6.23 9.95 -11.40
C ALA A 132 6.58 11.01 -12.46
N LYS A 133 5.60 11.73 -13.03
CA LYS A 133 5.81 12.83 -13.99
C LYS A 133 6.17 14.17 -13.33
N ARG A 134 5.90 14.32 -12.04
CA ARG A 134 6.14 15.58 -11.29
C ARG A 134 7.57 15.62 -10.75
N SER A 135 8.08 16.83 -10.50
CA SER A 135 9.34 17.00 -9.76
C SER A 135 9.14 16.69 -8.27
N ASP A 136 10.24 16.36 -7.59
CA ASP A 136 10.19 16.06 -6.16
C ASP A 136 9.75 17.29 -5.34
N ASP A 137 10.15 18.51 -5.74
CA ASP A 137 9.70 19.76 -5.10
C ASP A 137 8.18 19.95 -5.24
N ALA A 138 7.64 19.72 -6.44
CA ALA A 138 6.21 19.84 -6.69
C ALA A 138 5.37 18.80 -5.93
N ILE A 139 5.94 17.65 -5.59
CA ILE A 139 5.30 16.62 -4.75
C ILE A 139 5.37 17.02 -3.28
N SER A 140 6.51 17.54 -2.85
CA SER A 140 6.79 17.80 -1.42
C SER A 140 6.11 19.05 -0.88
N GLU A 141 5.54 19.89 -1.76
CA GLU A 141 4.82 21.11 -1.38
C GLU A 141 3.69 20.81 -0.39
N GLY A 142 3.76 21.42 0.80
CA GLY A 142 2.76 21.25 1.87
C GLY A 142 2.87 19.96 2.68
N MET A 143 3.84 19.08 2.39
CA MET A 143 4.07 17.86 3.17
C MET A 143 5.02 18.09 4.36
N THR A 144 4.87 17.29 5.42
CA THR A 144 5.84 17.27 6.52
C THR A 144 7.10 16.52 6.10
N PRO A 145 8.30 16.84 6.65
CA PRO A 145 9.55 16.17 6.25
C PRO A 145 9.51 14.64 6.33
N ALA A 146 8.90 14.09 7.39
CA ALA A 146 8.78 12.63 7.56
C ALA A 146 7.94 11.97 6.46
N LEU A 147 6.87 12.65 5.99
CA LEU A 147 6.05 12.15 4.90
C LEU A 147 6.76 12.25 3.55
N VAL A 148 7.51 13.33 3.33
CA VAL A 148 8.27 13.58 2.09
C VAL A 148 9.24 12.44 1.80
N ASP A 149 10.05 12.03 2.78
CA ASP A 149 11.09 11.02 2.57
C ASP A 149 10.52 9.66 2.16
N ASP A 150 9.47 9.22 2.85
CA ASP A 150 8.78 7.95 2.56
C ASP A 150 8.05 8.00 1.22
N TYR A 151 7.37 9.13 0.94
CA TYR A 151 6.63 9.30 -0.30
C TYR A 151 7.56 9.32 -1.52
N LEU A 152 8.59 10.17 -1.48
CA LEU A 152 9.55 10.33 -2.58
C LEU A 152 10.35 9.05 -2.82
N ARG A 153 10.63 8.24 -1.79
CA ARG A 153 11.30 6.94 -1.98
C ARG A 153 10.52 6.04 -2.95
N VAL A 154 9.21 5.92 -2.75
CA VAL A 154 8.33 5.11 -3.62
C VAL A 154 8.23 5.72 -5.01
N ILE A 155 8.00 7.04 -5.10
CA ILE A 155 7.78 7.70 -6.39
C ILE A 155 9.04 7.73 -7.24
N ARG A 156 10.22 7.94 -6.65
CA ARG A 156 11.51 7.89 -7.38
C ARG A 156 11.75 6.49 -7.96
N ALA A 157 11.50 5.43 -7.19
CA ALA A 157 11.59 4.06 -7.68
C ALA A 157 10.60 3.82 -8.84
N ALA A 158 9.35 4.26 -8.68
CA ALA A 158 8.33 4.12 -9.72
C ALA A 158 8.68 4.88 -11.00
N ARG A 159 9.21 6.10 -10.88
CA ARG A 159 9.68 6.91 -12.00
C ARG A 159 10.80 6.22 -12.78
N THR A 160 11.76 5.60 -12.10
CA THR A 160 12.81 4.81 -12.76
C THR A 160 12.23 3.59 -13.44
N ASN A 161 11.41 2.81 -12.75
CA ASN A 161 10.88 1.55 -13.28
C ASN A 161 9.89 1.78 -14.44
N LEU A 162 9.08 2.83 -14.40
CA LEU A 162 8.17 3.20 -15.50
C LEU A 162 8.91 3.53 -16.80
N LYS A 163 10.12 4.08 -16.72
CA LYS A 163 10.98 4.29 -17.90
C LYS A 163 11.41 2.94 -18.49
N LEU A 164 11.88 2.03 -17.63
CA LEU A 164 12.30 0.68 -18.04
C LEU A 164 11.15 -0.11 -18.65
N CYS A 165 9.94 -0.06 -18.07
CA CYS A 165 8.76 -0.75 -18.61
C CYS A 165 8.39 -0.31 -20.06
N GLY A 166 9.01 0.72 -20.63
CA GLY A 166 8.78 1.19 -21.99
C GLY A 166 9.89 0.84 -22.99
N GLU A 167 11.00 0.26 -22.54
CA GLU A 167 12.22 0.06 -23.33
C GLU A 167 12.32 -1.33 -23.97
N GLY A 168 11.42 -2.27 -23.64
CA GLY A 168 11.57 -3.68 -24.00
C GLY A 168 12.62 -4.39 -23.14
N LYS A 169 12.68 -5.72 -23.21
CA LYS A 169 13.64 -6.50 -22.40
C LYS A 169 15.09 -6.19 -22.81
N GLY A 170 15.82 -5.50 -21.93
CA GLY A 170 17.27 -5.27 -22.03
C GLY A 170 18.12 -6.41 -21.48
#